data_AF-B5VKW2-F1
#
_entry.id   AF-B5VKW2-F1
#
_cell.length_a   1.000
_cell.length_b   1.000
_cell.length_c   1.000
_cell.angle_alpha   90.00
_cell.angle_beta   90.00
_cell.angle_gamma   90.00
#
_symmetry.space_group_name_H-M   'P 1'
#
loop_
_entity.id
_entity.type
_entity.pdbx_description
1 polymer ?
#
loop_
_entity_poly.entity_id
_entity_poly.type
_entity_poly.pdbx_seq_one_letter_code
_entity_poly.pdbx_strand_id
1 'polypeptide(L)'
;NPAYKQWKLKQSIKLDPSGSELVSNSGMFKDSESSQDLDKLTEAEKSKVTAVRCKKCRTKLALSTSFIAHDPPSKESSEGHFIKRAANSHRIIDIQESQANCSHFFIEPLKWMQPELQGKQELEGKFSCPGCSSKVGGYNWKGSRCSCGKWVIPAIHLQTSKVDQFPLQSTALPNMVNFESEKVNR
;
A
#
# COMPACT_ATOMS: atom_id res chain seq x y z
N ASN A 1 -11.93 -8.76 -11.48
CA ASN A 1 -11.04 -9.86 -11.07
C ASN A 1 -9.68 -9.28 -10.67
N PRO A 2 -9.29 -9.31 -9.39
CA PRO A 2 -8.04 -8.73 -8.89
C PRO A 2 -6.78 -9.43 -9.43
N ALA A 3 -6.82 -10.76 -9.60
CA ALA A 3 -5.67 -11.52 -10.12
C ALA A 3 -5.32 -11.12 -11.57
N TYR A 4 -6.34 -10.83 -12.40
CA TYR A 4 -6.12 -10.34 -13.76
C TYR A 4 -5.45 -8.95 -13.78
N LYS A 5 -5.82 -8.06 -12.87
CA LYS A 5 -5.21 -6.72 -12.76
C LYS A 5 -3.73 -6.84 -12.36
N GLN A 6 -3.42 -7.67 -11.36
CA GLN A 6 -2.05 -7.92 -10.93
C GLN A 6 -1.22 -8.59 -12.03
N TRP A 7 -1.80 -9.52 -12.78
CA TRP A 7 -1.13 -10.12 -13.94
C TRP A 7 -0.83 -9.06 -15.02
N LYS A 8 -1.82 -8.21 -15.35
CA LYS A 8 -1.65 -7.14 -16.35
C LYS A 8 -0.57 -6.16 -15.93
N LEU A 9 -0.52 -5.79 -14.65
CA LEU A 9 0.51 -4.94 -14.05
C LEU A 9 1.91 -5.57 -14.18
N LYS A 10 2.04 -6.87 -13.88
CA LYS A 10 3.33 -7.58 -14.03
C LYS A 10 3.76 -7.70 -15.49
N GLN A 11 2.83 -8.02 -16.39
CA GLN A 11 3.13 -8.28 -17.80
C GLN A 11 3.55 -6.99 -18.52
N SER A 12 2.87 -5.90 -18.24
CA SER A 12 3.19 -4.60 -18.80
C SER A 12 4.53 -4.03 -18.32
N ILE A 13 4.93 -4.24 -17.06
CA ILE A 13 6.28 -3.85 -16.60
C ILE A 13 7.37 -4.66 -17.32
N LYS A 14 7.10 -5.91 -17.70
CA LYS A 14 8.04 -6.68 -18.52
C LYS A 14 8.20 -6.10 -19.93
N LEU A 15 7.12 -5.53 -20.49
CA LEU A 15 7.12 -4.94 -21.84
C LEU A 15 7.68 -3.52 -21.84
N ASP A 16 7.31 -2.71 -20.84
CA ASP A 16 7.83 -1.37 -20.61
C ASP A 16 8.27 -1.22 -19.14
N PRO A 17 9.59 -1.33 -18.86
CA PRO A 17 10.16 -1.15 -17.53
C PRO A 17 9.91 0.24 -16.93
N SER A 18 9.53 1.23 -17.76
CA SER A 18 9.22 2.59 -17.34
C SER A 18 7.80 2.75 -16.81
N GLY A 19 6.92 1.76 -17.06
CA GLY A 19 5.52 1.80 -16.64
C GLY A 19 4.69 2.87 -17.34
N SER A 20 5.16 3.46 -18.44
CA SER A 20 4.51 4.61 -19.10
C SER A 20 3.16 4.22 -19.72
N GLU A 21 3.08 3.04 -20.36
CA GLU A 21 1.83 2.53 -20.93
C GLU A 21 0.79 2.16 -19.85
N LEU A 22 1.26 1.69 -18.69
CA LEU A 22 0.39 1.35 -17.57
C LEU A 22 -0.30 2.56 -16.99
N VAL A 23 0.53 3.57 -16.78
CA VAL A 23 0.16 4.83 -16.19
C VAL A 23 -0.73 5.62 -17.14
N SER A 24 -0.59 5.46 -18.45
CA SER A 24 -1.46 6.08 -19.46
C SER A 24 -2.88 5.52 -19.49
N ASN A 25 -3.10 4.28 -19.04
CA ASN A 25 -4.43 3.66 -19.03
C ASN A 25 -5.20 4.00 -17.74
N SER A 26 -6.13 4.96 -17.83
CA SER A 26 -6.94 5.46 -16.70
C SER A 26 -7.71 4.36 -15.95
N GLY A 27 -8.02 3.23 -16.61
CA GLY A 27 -8.70 2.09 -16.02
C GLY A 27 -7.90 1.30 -14.97
N MET A 28 -6.61 1.62 -14.75
CA MET A 28 -5.79 0.97 -13.73
C MET A 28 -5.78 1.68 -12.37
N PHE A 29 -6.22 2.94 -12.30
CA PHE A 29 -6.25 3.66 -11.03
C PHE A 29 -7.52 3.35 -10.27
N LYS A 30 -7.39 2.65 -9.14
CA LYS A 30 -8.53 2.35 -8.28
C LYS A 30 -8.97 3.60 -7.55
N ASP A 31 -10.29 3.83 -7.51
CA ASP A 31 -10.90 4.82 -6.63
C ASP A 31 -10.62 4.47 -5.18
N SER A 32 -10.07 5.43 -4.42
CA SER A 32 -9.89 5.31 -2.96
C SER A 32 -11.22 5.04 -2.24
N GLU A 33 -12.34 5.31 -2.91
CA GLU A 33 -13.71 5.22 -2.39
C GLU A 33 -14.61 4.27 -3.18
N SER A 34 -14.06 3.37 -4.00
CA SER A 34 -14.89 2.46 -4.81
C SER A 34 -15.75 1.53 -3.94
N SER A 35 -16.95 2.01 -3.63
CA SER A 35 -18.08 1.30 -3.05
C SER A 35 -18.34 -0.03 -3.77
N GLN A 36 -18.11 -0.07 -5.08
CA GLN A 36 -18.32 -1.25 -5.91
C GLN A 36 -17.53 -2.50 -5.50
N ASP A 37 -16.36 -2.36 -4.86
CA ASP A 37 -15.61 -3.51 -4.33
C ASP A 37 -16.08 -3.87 -2.91
N LEU A 38 -16.54 -2.90 -2.11
CA LEU A 38 -17.14 -3.16 -0.80
C LEU A 38 -18.52 -3.82 -0.94
N ASP A 39 -19.29 -3.49 -1.96
CA ASP A 39 -20.64 -4.03 -2.19
C ASP A 39 -20.63 -5.49 -2.64
N LYS A 40 -19.51 -5.96 -3.20
CA LYS A 40 -19.31 -7.36 -3.63
C LYS A 40 -18.78 -8.28 -2.53
N LEU A 41 -18.33 -7.71 -1.41
CA LEU A 41 -17.77 -8.46 -0.29
C LEU A 41 -18.89 -8.93 0.64
N THR A 42 -18.74 -10.12 1.19
CA THR A 42 -19.64 -10.63 2.23
C THR A 42 -19.52 -9.78 3.49
N GLU A 43 -20.56 -9.77 4.33
CA GLU A 43 -20.55 -8.96 5.58
C GLU A 43 -19.35 -9.29 6.48
N ALA A 44 -18.95 -10.57 6.51
CA ALA A 44 -17.76 -11.03 7.22
C ALA A 44 -16.46 -10.46 6.66
N GLU A 45 -16.35 -10.28 5.34
CA GLU A 45 -15.17 -9.67 4.71
C GLU A 45 -15.16 -8.16 4.89
N LYS A 46 -16.33 -7.49 4.84
CA LYS A 46 -16.47 -6.06 5.12
C LYS A 46 -15.96 -5.70 6.51
N SER A 47 -16.25 -6.54 7.51
CA SER A 47 -15.77 -6.34 8.89
C SER A 47 -14.25 -6.37 9.04
N LYS A 48 -13.54 -7.04 8.13
CA LYS A 48 -12.07 -7.15 8.13
C LYS A 48 -11.39 -6.05 7.32
N VAL A 49 -12.13 -5.26 6.56
CA VAL A 49 -11.53 -4.20 5.74
C VAL A 49 -11.05 -3.07 6.65
N THR A 50 -9.79 -2.71 6.49
CA THR A 50 -9.19 -1.56 7.18
C THR A 50 -8.98 -0.42 6.20
N ALA A 51 -9.21 0.81 6.66
CA ALA A 51 -8.85 2.04 5.99
C ALA A 51 -7.48 2.51 6.49
N VAL A 52 -6.63 2.89 5.54
CA VAL A 52 -5.33 3.49 5.79
C VAL A 52 -5.47 5.00 5.77
N ARG A 53 -5.02 5.66 6.84
CA ARG A 53 -5.08 7.11 7.00
C ARG A 53 -3.69 7.69 7.17
N CYS A 54 -3.47 8.92 6.70
CA CYS A 54 -2.25 9.65 6.98
C CYS A 54 -2.14 9.93 8.49
N LYS A 55 -0.98 9.65 9.11
CA LYS A 55 -0.78 9.93 10.55
C LYS A 55 -0.93 11.41 10.92
N LYS A 56 -0.56 12.33 10.01
CA LYS A 56 -0.58 13.77 10.28
C LYS A 56 -1.97 14.40 10.23
N CYS A 57 -2.71 14.18 9.15
CA CYS A 57 -4.00 14.85 8.91
C CYS A 57 -5.21 13.90 8.93
N ARG A 58 -4.99 12.60 9.16
CA ARG A 58 -6.02 11.54 9.18
C ARG A 58 -6.82 11.40 7.88
N THR A 59 -6.42 12.06 6.80
CA THR A 59 -6.96 11.85 5.45
C THR A 59 -6.81 10.38 5.05
N LYS A 60 -7.91 9.78 4.59
CA LYS A 60 -7.97 8.41 4.07
C LYS A 60 -7.19 8.32 2.76
N LEU A 61 -6.22 7.40 2.71
CA LEU A 61 -5.30 7.22 1.57
C LEU A 61 -5.59 5.96 0.77
N ALA A 62 -5.92 4.86 1.44
CA ALA A 62 -6.12 3.55 0.81
C ALA A 62 -7.06 2.68 1.65
N LEU A 63 -7.53 1.59 1.06
CA LEU A 63 -8.22 0.50 1.75
C LEU A 63 -7.36 -0.76 1.69
N SER A 64 -7.54 -1.67 2.65
CA SER A 64 -6.85 -2.97 2.64
C SER A 64 -7.19 -3.82 1.42
N THR A 65 -8.32 -3.57 0.75
CA THR A 65 -8.67 -4.23 -0.52
C THR A 65 -7.76 -3.85 -1.69
N SER A 66 -6.98 -2.78 -1.55
CA SER A 66 -5.99 -2.36 -2.56
C SER A 66 -4.59 -2.87 -2.26
N PHE A 67 -4.41 -3.63 -1.17
CA PHE A 67 -3.10 -4.13 -0.76
C PHE A 67 -2.68 -5.32 -1.60
N ILE A 68 -1.40 -5.33 -1.97
CA ILE A 68 -0.74 -6.46 -2.61
C ILE A 68 -0.03 -7.24 -1.51
N ALA A 69 -0.65 -8.33 -1.07
CA ALA A 69 -0.05 -9.24 -0.11
C ALA A 69 1.19 -9.90 -0.72
N HIS A 70 2.22 -10.05 0.09
CA HIS A 70 3.41 -10.82 -0.24
C HIS A 70 3.88 -11.54 1.01
N ASP A 71 4.29 -12.79 0.84
CA ASP A 71 4.75 -13.61 1.94
C ASP A 71 6.26 -13.42 2.14
N PRO A 72 6.74 -13.37 3.41
CA PRO A 72 8.15 -13.45 3.70
C PRO A 72 8.74 -14.72 3.06
N PRO A 73 9.89 -14.63 2.37
CA PRO A 73 10.60 -15.79 1.88
C PRO A 73 11.04 -16.68 3.05
N SER A 74 11.28 -17.96 2.78
CA SER A 74 11.81 -18.88 3.79
C SER A 74 13.15 -18.38 4.34
N LYS A 75 13.44 -18.68 5.61
CA LYS A 75 14.72 -18.34 6.24
C LYS A 75 15.90 -18.98 5.55
N GLU A 76 15.72 -20.10 4.87
CA GLU A 76 16.76 -20.79 4.11
C GLU A 76 17.07 -20.10 2.77
N SER A 77 16.16 -19.25 2.28
CA SER A 77 16.36 -18.53 1.04
C SER A 77 17.35 -17.38 1.20
N SER A 78 18.12 -17.11 0.14
CA SER A 78 18.96 -15.91 0.06
C SER A 78 18.12 -14.63 0.14
N GLU A 79 16.86 -14.67 -0.29
CA GLU A 79 15.90 -13.58 -0.15
C GLU A 79 15.56 -13.27 1.32
N GLY A 80 15.77 -14.22 2.23
CA GLY A 80 15.53 -14.05 3.67
C GLY A 80 16.61 -13.24 4.40
N HIS A 81 17.72 -12.88 3.73
CA HIS A 81 18.89 -12.29 4.37
C HIS A 81 19.37 -10.99 3.71
N PHE A 82 19.69 -9.98 4.52
CA PHE A 82 20.31 -8.73 4.10
C PHE A 82 21.83 -8.82 4.27
N ILE A 83 22.52 -9.06 3.17
CA ILE A 83 23.98 -9.23 3.13
C ILE A 83 24.64 -7.88 2.84
N LYS A 84 25.42 -7.36 3.79
CA LYS A 84 26.28 -6.19 3.57
C LYS A 84 27.67 -6.66 3.19
N ARG A 85 28.20 -6.13 2.09
CA ARG A 85 29.56 -6.41 1.61
C ARG A 85 30.45 -5.19 1.78
N ALA A 86 31.75 -5.43 1.97
CA ALA A 86 32.74 -4.35 1.99
C ALA A 86 32.85 -3.69 0.62
N ALA A 87 33.05 -2.38 0.60
CA ALA A 87 33.18 -1.61 -0.63
C ALA A 87 34.22 -2.24 -1.57
N ASN A 88 33.87 -2.36 -2.85
CA ASN A 88 34.71 -2.96 -3.90
C ASN A 88 35.25 -4.37 -3.60
N SER A 89 34.56 -5.16 -2.77
CA SER A 89 34.96 -6.54 -2.49
C SER A 89 33.77 -7.47 -2.31
N HIS A 90 33.99 -8.77 -2.51
CA HIS A 90 32.99 -9.80 -2.24
C HIS A 90 32.93 -10.21 -0.77
N ARG A 91 33.77 -9.62 0.11
CA ARG A 91 33.83 -9.96 1.53
C ARG A 91 32.55 -9.50 2.23
N ILE A 92 31.88 -10.44 2.89
CA ILE A 92 30.69 -10.17 3.70
C ILE A 92 31.13 -9.53 5.02
N ILE A 93 30.51 -8.41 5.37
CA ILE A 93 30.72 -7.71 6.65
C ILE A 93 29.65 -8.16 7.66
N ASP A 94 28.42 -8.30 7.20
CA ASP A 94 27.25 -8.48 8.07
C ASP A 94 26.15 -9.21 7.30
N ILE A 95 25.42 -10.09 7.98
CA ILE A 95 24.24 -10.79 7.47
C ILE A 95 23.14 -10.59 8.49
N GLN A 96 22.10 -9.84 8.11
CA GLN A 96 20.92 -9.65 8.94
C GLN A 96 19.75 -10.48 8.43
N GLU A 97 19.06 -11.17 9.33
CA GLU A 97 17.77 -11.81 9.01
C GLU A 97 16.73 -10.76 8.64
N SER A 98 15.87 -11.12 7.69
CA SER A 98 14.71 -10.33 7.31
C SER A 98 13.68 -10.24 8.43
N GLN A 99 12.89 -9.16 8.40
CA GLN A 99 11.89 -8.89 9.42
C GLN A 99 10.60 -9.66 9.11
N ALA A 100 9.95 -10.24 10.14
CA ALA A 100 8.63 -10.85 9.97
C ALA A 100 7.55 -9.82 9.59
N ASN A 101 7.70 -8.58 10.06
CA ASN A 101 6.76 -7.49 9.80
C ASN A 101 7.26 -6.56 8.69
N CYS A 102 6.37 -6.24 7.74
CA CYS A 102 6.67 -5.37 6.62
C CYS A 102 6.59 -3.89 6.99
N SER A 103 7.63 -3.12 6.68
CA SER A 103 7.69 -1.65 6.88
C SER A 103 6.90 -0.86 5.83
N HIS A 104 6.46 -1.54 4.76
CA HIS A 104 5.81 -0.96 3.60
C HIS A 104 4.54 -1.75 3.25
N PHE A 105 3.44 -1.03 3.05
CA PHE A 105 2.22 -1.58 2.45
C PHE A 105 2.30 -1.37 0.95
N PHE A 106 2.52 -2.45 0.20
CA PHE A 106 2.47 -2.40 -1.26
C PHE A 106 1.02 -2.36 -1.70
N ILE A 107 0.71 -1.47 -2.63
CA ILE A 107 -0.66 -1.21 -3.07
C ILE A 107 -0.75 -1.08 -4.58
N GLU A 108 -1.93 -1.38 -5.10
CA GLU A 108 -2.27 -1.03 -6.48
C GLU A 108 -2.32 0.50 -6.66
N PRO A 109 -2.02 1.02 -7.87
CA PRO A 109 -2.14 2.45 -8.16
C PRO A 109 -3.52 3.01 -7.81
N LEU A 110 -3.55 4.08 -7.01
CA LEU A 110 -4.78 4.78 -6.62
C LEU A 110 -4.93 6.10 -7.38
N LYS A 111 -6.17 6.57 -7.57
CA LYS A 111 -6.41 7.82 -8.33
C LYS A 111 -5.65 9.04 -7.83
N TRP A 112 -5.48 9.19 -6.51
CA TRP A 112 -4.72 10.33 -5.97
C TRP A 112 -3.21 10.25 -6.26
N MET A 113 -2.70 9.08 -6.65
CA MET A 113 -1.31 8.88 -7.08
C MET A 113 -1.10 9.18 -8.56
N GLN A 114 -2.17 9.21 -9.35
CA GLN A 114 -2.15 9.48 -10.78
C GLN A 114 -1.35 10.72 -11.19
N PRO A 115 -1.50 11.91 -10.58
CA PRO A 115 -0.74 13.09 -11.01
C PRO A 115 0.78 12.93 -10.87
N GLU A 116 1.24 12.21 -9.84
CA GLU A 116 2.68 11.95 -9.66
C GLU A 116 3.17 10.90 -10.67
N LEU A 117 2.42 9.81 -10.85
CA LEU A 117 2.80 8.73 -11.76
C LEU A 117 2.77 9.16 -13.23
N GLN A 118 1.68 9.81 -13.68
CA GLN A 118 1.52 10.29 -15.05
C GLN A 118 2.33 11.56 -15.33
N GLY A 119 2.36 12.49 -14.37
CA GLY A 119 2.89 13.83 -14.63
C GLY A 119 4.39 13.89 -14.79
N LYS A 120 5.13 13.02 -14.08
CA LYS A 120 6.60 13.06 -14.07
C LYS A 120 7.27 12.00 -14.94
N GLN A 121 6.60 10.86 -15.18
CA GLN A 121 7.15 9.73 -15.93
C GLN A 121 8.54 9.28 -15.42
N GLU A 122 8.80 9.44 -14.13
CA GLU A 122 10.05 9.01 -13.48
C GLU A 122 10.00 7.53 -13.12
N LEU A 123 11.15 6.85 -13.11
CA LEU A 123 11.28 5.44 -12.73
C LEU A 123 11.06 5.19 -11.23
N GLU A 124 11.33 6.20 -10.42
CA GLU A 124 11.13 6.19 -8.98
C GLU A 124 10.64 7.55 -8.50
N GLY A 125 9.93 7.59 -7.38
CA GLY A 125 9.43 8.84 -6.84
C GLY A 125 8.77 8.70 -5.47
N LYS A 126 8.22 9.82 -4.98
CA LYS A 126 7.67 9.94 -3.63
C LYS A 126 6.21 10.35 -3.66
N PHE A 127 5.41 9.75 -2.79
CA PHE A 127 4.00 10.14 -2.63
C PHE A 127 3.82 11.08 -1.45
N SER A 128 3.17 12.21 -1.72
CA SER A 128 2.74 13.19 -0.74
C SER A 128 1.26 13.03 -0.44
N CYS A 129 0.87 13.18 0.81
CA CYS A 129 -0.53 13.11 1.23
C CYS A 129 -1.35 14.23 0.56
N PRO A 130 -2.52 13.94 -0.04
CA PRO A 130 -3.36 14.97 -0.67
C PRO A 130 -3.94 15.98 0.34
N GLY A 131 -4.05 15.62 1.63
CA GLY A 131 -4.61 16.50 2.66
C GLY A 131 -3.60 17.42 3.36
N CYS A 132 -2.32 17.04 3.44
CA CYS A 132 -1.31 17.83 4.17
C CYS A 132 0.07 17.88 3.51
N SER A 133 0.20 17.35 2.29
CA SER A 133 1.44 17.31 1.51
C SER A 133 2.63 16.62 2.19
N SER A 134 2.41 15.91 3.29
CA SER A 134 3.47 15.17 3.98
C SER A 134 3.82 13.87 3.25
N LYS A 135 5.10 13.48 3.27
CA LYS A 135 5.55 12.22 2.65
C LYS A 135 4.90 11.02 3.35
N VAL A 136 4.15 10.23 2.58
CA VAL A 136 3.43 9.03 3.06
C VAL A 136 3.90 7.73 2.40
N GLY A 137 4.55 7.82 1.24
CA GLY A 137 4.96 6.65 0.48
C GLY A 137 5.92 6.98 -0.65
N GLY A 138 6.04 6.05 -1.59
CA GLY A 138 6.85 6.19 -2.79
C GLY A 138 6.58 5.06 -3.77
N TYR A 139 7.22 5.15 -4.93
CA TYR A 139 7.16 4.13 -5.95
C TYR A 139 8.53 3.87 -6.58
N ASN A 140 8.74 2.63 -7.05
CA ASN A 140 9.84 2.26 -7.92
C ASN A 140 9.35 1.22 -8.95
N TRP A 141 9.39 1.57 -10.23
CA TRP A 141 8.91 0.72 -11.32
C TRP A 141 9.78 -0.51 -11.56
N LYS A 142 11.09 -0.42 -11.26
CA LYS A 142 12.02 -1.58 -11.28
C LYS A 142 11.83 -2.51 -10.09
N GLY A 143 10.98 -2.12 -9.14
CA GLY A 143 10.72 -2.84 -7.91
C GLY A 143 11.65 -2.46 -6.77
N SER A 144 11.34 -3.00 -5.60
CA SER A 144 12.11 -2.79 -4.39
C SER A 144 12.04 -4.02 -3.50
N ARG A 145 13.04 -4.15 -2.63
CA ARG A 145 13.09 -5.19 -1.63
C ARG A 145 12.32 -4.74 -0.38
N CYS A 146 11.31 -5.51 0.01
CA CYS A 146 10.61 -5.30 1.28
C CYS A 146 11.52 -5.64 2.47
N SER A 147 11.21 -5.14 3.67
CA SER A 147 11.92 -5.50 4.91
C SER A 147 11.80 -6.98 5.27
N CYS A 148 10.77 -7.68 4.78
CA CYS A 148 10.67 -9.13 4.87
C CYS A 148 11.60 -9.84 3.87
N GLY A 149 12.31 -9.12 3.02
CA GLY A 149 13.28 -9.69 2.08
C GLY A 149 12.71 -9.99 0.70
N LYS A 150 11.38 -10.03 0.54
CA LYS A 150 10.73 -10.27 -0.74
C LYS A 150 10.95 -9.11 -1.73
N TRP A 151 11.28 -9.45 -2.98
CA TRP A 151 11.33 -8.48 -4.08
C TRP A 151 9.94 -8.26 -4.68
N VAL A 152 9.47 -7.00 -4.71
CA VAL A 152 8.14 -6.63 -5.19
C VAL A 152 8.27 -5.71 -6.42
N ILE A 153 7.58 -6.06 -7.51
CA ILE A 153 7.53 -5.29 -8.76
C ILE A 153 6.06 -5.16 -9.21
N PRO A 154 5.55 -3.94 -9.49
CA PRO A 154 6.17 -2.64 -9.20
C PRO A 154 6.14 -2.38 -7.69
N ALA A 155 7.10 -1.63 -7.19
CA ALA A 155 7.15 -1.27 -5.78
C ALA A 155 6.42 0.04 -5.54
N ILE A 156 5.09 0.04 -5.61
CA ILE A 156 4.22 1.16 -5.23
C ILE A 156 3.78 0.92 -3.79
N HIS A 157 4.13 1.81 -2.86
CA HIS A 157 3.90 1.53 -1.45
C HIS A 157 3.62 2.76 -0.58
N LEU A 158 2.94 2.51 0.54
CA LEU A 158 2.81 3.43 1.68
C LEU A 158 3.72 2.97 2.83
N GLN A 159 4.32 3.91 3.54
CA GLN A 159 5.22 3.60 4.65
C GLN A 159 4.44 3.44 5.95
N THR A 160 4.55 2.30 6.63
CA THR A 160 3.84 1.99 7.89
C THR A 160 4.14 3.00 8.99
N SER A 161 5.33 3.62 8.99
CA SER A 161 5.68 4.67 9.95
C SER A 161 4.90 5.98 9.74
N LYS A 162 4.29 6.21 8.56
CA LYS A 162 3.60 7.45 8.17
C LYS A 162 2.09 7.30 8.03
N VAL A 163 1.57 6.08 8.15
CA VAL A 163 0.14 5.77 7.99
C VAL A 163 -0.38 4.93 9.15
N ASP A 164 -1.65 5.10 9.47
CA ASP A 164 -2.38 4.32 10.47
C ASP A 164 -3.44 3.46 9.79
N GLN A 165 -3.67 2.25 10.29
CA GLN A 165 -4.77 1.39 9.87
C GLN A 165 -5.92 1.47 10.87
N PHE A 166 -7.14 1.65 10.38
CA PHE A 166 -8.35 1.69 11.19
C PHE A 166 -9.41 0.76 10.59
N PRO A 167 -10.20 0.04 11.38
CA PRO A 167 -11.33 -0.72 10.85
C PRO A 167 -12.32 0.23 10.15
N LEU A 168 -12.86 -0.18 9.00
CA LEU A 168 -13.87 0.61 8.28
C LEU A 168 -15.22 0.61 9.00
N GLN A 169 -15.56 -0.50 9.64
CA GLN A 169 -16.75 -0.60 10.47
C GLN A 169 -16.43 -0.09 11.88
N SER A 170 -17.18 0.93 12.31
CA SER A 170 -17.25 1.32 13.72
C SER A 170 -17.83 0.14 14.49
N THR A 171 -16.98 -0.67 15.13
CA THR A 171 -17.46 -1.50 16.24
C THR A 171 -18.08 -0.55 17.25
N ALA A 172 -19.41 -0.59 17.40
CA ALA A 172 -20.09 0.11 18.47
C ALA A 172 -19.36 -0.26 19.77
N LEU A 173 -18.73 0.72 20.41
CA LEU A 173 -18.11 0.49 21.70
C LEU A 173 -19.23 0.07 22.66
N PRO A 174 -19.07 -1.03 23.43
CA PRO A 174 -20.14 -1.58 24.24
C PRO A 174 -20.69 -0.60 25.30
N ASN A 175 -19.97 0.50 25.59
CA ASN A 175 -20.30 1.47 26.64
C ASN A 175 -20.60 2.89 26.12
N MET A 176 -21.18 3.06 24.94
CA MET A 176 -21.73 4.36 24.57
C MET A 176 -23.05 4.59 25.31
N VAL A 177 -23.01 5.46 26.33
CA VAL A 177 -24.21 5.97 27.00
C VAL A 177 -24.93 6.87 26.00
N ASN A 178 -26.06 6.41 25.47
CA ASN A 178 -26.94 7.26 24.66
C ASN A 178 -27.51 8.34 25.56
N PHE A 179 -27.05 9.58 25.39
CA PHE A 179 -27.66 10.73 26.03
C PHE A 179 -28.90 11.09 25.22
N GLU A 180 -30.05 10.53 25.60
CA GLU A 180 -31.34 10.98 25.09
C GLU A 180 -31.55 12.41 25.60
N SER A 181 -31.41 13.39 24.71
CA SER A 181 -31.82 14.75 25.00
C SER A 181 -33.35 14.77 25.01
N GLU A 182 -33.93 14.79 26.21
CA GLU A 182 -35.35 15.09 26.40
C GLU A 182 -35.66 16.43 25.71
N LYS A 183 -36.42 16.37 24.62
CA LYS A 183 -36.98 17.56 23.99
C LYS A 183 -38.02 18.13 24.94
N VAL A 184 -37.64 19.14 25.69
CA VAL A 184 -38.57 20.01 26.40
C VAL A 184 -39.40 20.75 25.34
N ASN A 185 -40.63 20.27 25.11
CA ASN A 185 -41.62 20.99 24.31
C ASN A 185 -41.98 22.28 25.05
N ARG A 186 -41.69 23.42 24.43
CA ARG A 186 -42.16 24.74 24.84
C ARG A 186 -42.77 25.44 23.65
#